data_AF-A0A4S3B268-F1
#
_entry.id   AF-A0A4S3B268-F1
#
_cell.length_a   1.000
_cell.length_b   1.000
_cell.length_c   1.000
_cell.angle_alpha   90.00
_cell.angle_beta   90.00
_cell.angle_gamma   90.00
#
_symmetry.space_group_name_H-M   'P 1'
#
loop_
_entity.id
_entity.type
_entity.pdbx_description
1 polymer ?
#
loop_
_entity_poly.entity_id
_entity_poly.type
_entity_poly.pdbx_seq_one_letter_code
_entity_poly.pdbx_strand_id
1 'polypeptide(L)'
;MLILREERIIDNDNIIGSNIRRIRLEKGIGQTELVKQLQLMDVDITRETLVKIESGKQHIKLEQLIGIKNILLINLEKILERE
;
A
#
# COMPACT_ATOMS: atom_id res chain seq x y z
N MET A 1 12.30 -25.13 13.66
CA MET A 1 12.61 -23.70 13.53
C MET A 1 12.10 -23.24 12.17
N LEU A 2 10.90 -22.66 12.12
CA LEU A 2 10.37 -22.08 10.89
C LEU A 2 11.11 -20.76 10.67
N ILE A 3 12.02 -20.72 9.70
CA ILE A 3 12.62 -19.46 9.25
C ILE A 3 11.56 -18.80 8.36
N LEU A 4 10.75 -17.93 8.95
CA LEU A 4 9.96 -16.95 8.20
C LEU A 4 10.95 -15.96 7.57
N ARG A 5 11.32 -16.20 6.31
CA ARG A 5 11.98 -15.18 5.51
C ARG A 5 10.91 -14.16 5.14
N GLU A 6 11.05 -12.92 5.61
CA GLU A 6 10.24 -11.82 5.08
C GLU A 6 10.57 -11.66 3.59
N GLU A 7 9.65 -12.05 2.72
CA GLU A 7 9.72 -11.70 1.31
C GLU A 7 9.42 -10.20 1.17
N ARG A 8 10.43 -9.44 0.75
CA ARG A 8 10.32 -7.98 0.58
C ARG A 8 10.08 -7.66 -0.88
N ILE A 9 9.08 -6.82 -1.13
CA ILE A 9 8.88 -6.21 -2.45
C ILE A 9 9.94 -5.10 -2.59
N ILE A 10 10.81 -5.26 -3.59
CA ILE A 10 11.84 -4.27 -3.92
C ILE A 10 11.24 -3.29 -4.92
N ASP A 11 11.07 -2.03 -4.50
CA ASP A 11 10.54 -0.93 -5.31
C ASP A 11 11.48 0.27 -5.20
N ASN A 12 12.61 0.21 -5.90
CA ASN A 12 13.66 1.23 -5.82
C ASN A 12 13.21 2.61 -6.32
N ASP A 13 12.21 2.63 -7.21
CA ASP A 13 11.72 3.84 -7.86
C ASP A 13 10.44 4.38 -7.19
N ASN A 14 9.99 3.76 -6.08
CA ASN A 14 8.72 4.09 -5.40
C ASN A 14 7.50 4.09 -6.35
N ILE A 15 7.47 3.20 -7.32
CA ILE A 15 6.37 3.06 -8.29
C ILE A 15 5.08 2.70 -7.56
N ILE A 16 5.16 1.75 -6.62
CA ILE A 16 4.00 1.25 -5.88
C ILE A 16 3.45 2.34 -4.96
N GLY A 17 4.31 2.96 -4.16
CA GLY A 17 3.88 4.00 -3.22
C GLY A 17 3.31 5.22 -3.92
N SER A 18 3.93 5.65 -5.03
CA SER A 18 3.43 6.77 -5.82
C SER A 18 2.10 6.46 -6.51
N ASN A 19 1.92 5.27 -7.08
CA ASN A 19 0.67 4.84 -7.69
C ASN A 19 -0.47 4.73 -6.66
N ILE A 20 -0.20 4.15 -5.48
CA ILE A 20 -1.16 4.12 -4.37
C ILE A 20 -1.61 5.53 -4.01
N ARG A 21 -0.66 6.46 -3.85
CA ARG A 21 -0.97 7.87 -3.55
C ARG A 21 -1.83 8.50 -4.64
N ARG A 22 -1.45 8.36 -5.90
CA ARG A 22 -2.17 8.94 -7.05
C ARG A 22 -3.61 8.43 -7.10
N ILE A 23 -3.80 7.12 -7.10
CA ILE A 23 -5.13 6.49 -7.19
C ILE A 23 -5.99 6.83 -5.97
N ARG A 24 -5.39 6.86 -4.78
CA ARG A 24 -6.10 7.27 -3.55
C ARG A 24 -6.64 8.71 -3.68
N LEU A 25 -5.84 9.63 -4.22
CA LEU A 25 -6.25 11.02 -4.45
C LEU A 25 -7.30 11.14 -5.56
N GLU A 26 -7.18 10.38 -6.65
CA GLU A 26 -8.19 10.29 -7.73
C GLU A 26 -9.56 9.86 -7.19
N LYS A 27 -9.56 9.01 -6.15
CA LYS A 27 -10.79 8.55 -5.47
C LYS A 27 -11.26 9.46 -4.33
N GLY A 28 -10.56 10.58 -4.07
CA GLY A 28 -10.89 11.50 -2.98
C GLY A 28 -10.71 10.92 -1.58
N ILE A 29 -9.92 9.84 -1.44
CA ILE A 29 -9.73 9.15 -0.15
C ILE A 29 -8.55 9.78 0.61
N GLY A 30 -8.77 10.16 1.86
CA GLY A 30 -7.70 10.64 2.74
C GLY A 30 -6.81 9.51 3.26
N GLN A 31 -5.60 9.82 3.74
CA GLN A 31 -4.72 8.79 4.36
C GLN A 31 -5.35 8.16 5.60
N THR A 32 -5.93 8.98 6.49
CA THR A 32 -6.63 8.50 7.69
C THR A 32 -7.81 7.61 7.32
N GLU A 33 -8.51 7.94 6.24
CA GLU A 33 -9.66 7.18 5.77
C GLU A 33 -9.25 5.82 5.23
N LEU A 34 -8.23 5.77 4.36
CA LEU A 34 -7.68 4.51 3.85
C LEU A 34 -7.18 3.61 4.99
N VAL A 35 -6.48 4.17 5.97
CA VAL A 35 -5.98 3.42 7.14
C VAL A 35 -7.12 2.82 7.95
N LYS A 36 -8.19 3.59 8.21
CA LYS A 36 -9.36 3.07 8.94
C LYS A 36 -10.01 1.91 8.20
N GLN A 37 -10.18 2.03 6.88
CA GLN A 37 -10.76 0.96 6.07
C GLN A 37 -9.88 -0.30 6.07
N LEU A 38 -8.55 -0.14 6.03
CA LEU A 38 -7.61 -1.27 6.15
C LEU A 38 -7.73 -1.96 7.51
N GLN A 39 -7.78 -1.18 8.59
CA GLN A 39 -7.91 -1.72 9.94
C GLN A 39 -9.25 -2.46 10.14
N LEU A 40 -10.34 -1.99 9.53
CA LEU A 40 -11.64 -2.70 9.54
C LEU A 40 -11.60 -4.03 8.79
N MET A 41 -10.62 -4.24 7.92
CA MET A 41 -10.36 -5.50 7.21
C MET A 41 -9.29 -6.35 7.90
N ASP A 42 -9.01 -6.10 9.18
CA ASP A 42 -7.94 -6.75 9.95
C ASP A 42 -6.53 -6.58 9.34
N VAL A 43 -6.30 -5.53 8.56
CA VAL A 43 -4.97 -5.19 8.03
C VAL A 43 -4.29 -4.18 8.95
N ASP A 44 -3.25 -4.63 9.67
CA ASP A 44 -2.50 -3.77 10.58
C ASP A 44 -1.62 -2.75 9.81
N ILE A 45 -1.97 -1.48 9.97
CA ILE A 45 -1.26 -0.35 9.39
C ILE A 45 -1.56 0.93 10.17
N THR A 46 -0.58 1.83 10.23
CA THR A 46 -0.74 3.17 10.79
C THR A 46 -0.74 4.23 9.69
N ARG A 47 -1.25 5.44 10.00
CA ARG A 47 -1.14 6.58 9.08
C ARG A 47 0.31 6.92 8.74
N GLU A 48 1.21 6.83 9.71
CA GLU A 48 2.63 7.08 9.49
C GLU A 48 3.23 6.03 8.53
N THR A 49 2.86 4.76 8.70
CA THR A 49 3.26 3.68 7.79
C THR A 49 2.79 3.97 6.37
N LEU A 50 1.52 4.33 6.18
CA LEU A 50 1.00 4.70 4.86
C LEU A 50 1.74 5.90 4.26
N VAL A 51 2.04 6.94 5.04
CA VAL A 51 2.84 8.10 4.59
C VAL A 51 4.24 7.66 4.12
N LYS A 52 4.91 6.77 4.86
CA LYS A 52 6.23 6.27 4.51
C LYS A 52 6.20 5.39 3.26
N ILE A 53 5.15 4.57 3.10
CA ILE A 53 4.92 3.77 1.89
C ILE A 53 4.74 4.69 0.68
N GLU A 54 3.83 5.67 0.76
CA GLU A 54 3.56 6.59 -0.35
C GLU A 54 4.77 7.46 -0.75
N SER A 55 5.71 7.67 0.19
CA SER A 55 6.94 8.42 -0.04
C SER A 55 8.16 7.55 -0.35
N GLY A 56 7.99 6.23 -0.47
CA GLY A 56 9.08 5.29 -0.78
C GLY A 56 10.06 5.06 0.37
N LYS A 57 9.77 5.57 1.57
CA LYS A 57 10.64 5.44 2.75
C LYS A 57 10.49 4.10 3.46
N GLN A 58 9.41 3.38 3.21
CA GLN A 58 9.12 2.09 3.82
C GLN A 58 8.51 1.14 2.80
N HIS A 59 8.95 -0.11 2.81
CA HIS A 59 8.36 -1.17 1.98
C HIS A 59 6.94 -1.50 2.44
N ILE A 60 6.06 -1.72 1.47
CA ILE A 60 4.71 -2.22 1.71
C ILE A 60 4.74 -3.74 1.93
N LYS A 61 3.93 -4.24 2.88
CA LYS A 61 3.72 -5.68 3.07
C LYS A 61 2.68 -6.22 2.08
N LEU A 62 2.72 -7.52 1.80
CA LEU A 62 1.76 -8.15 0.88
C LEU A 62 0.30 -8.00 1.34
N GLU A 63 0.04 -8.21 2.63
CA GLU A 63 -1.30 -8.03 3.23
C GLU A 63 -1.84 -6.61 3.05
N GLN A 64 -0.97 -5.60 3.20
CA GLN A 64 -1.29 -4.19 3.03
C GLN A 64 -1.57 -3.88 1.55
N LEU A 65 -0.77 -4.43 0.63
CA LEU A 65 -0.97 -4.26 -0.81
C LEU A 65 -2.31 -4.86 -1.26
N ILE A 66 -2.65 -6.06 -0.80
CA ILE A 66 -3.94 -6.72 -1.09
C ILE A 66 -5.10 -5.91 -0.49
N GLY A 67 -4.98 -5.44 0.75
CA GLY A 67 -5.99 -4.59 1.39
C GLY A 67 -6.23 -3.30 0.61
N ILE A 68 -5.16 -2.60 0.22
CA ILE A 68 -5.25 -1.35 -0.55
C ILE A 68 -5.88 -1.60 -1.93
N LYS A 69 -5.49 -2.68 -2.61
CA LYS A 69 -6.11 -3.10 -3.87
C LYS A 69 -7.63 -3.24 -3.72
N ASN A 70 -8.08 -3.91 -2.67
CA ASN A 70 -9.49 -4.17 -2.42
C ASN A 70 -10.26 -2.88 -2.09
N ILE A 71 -9.71 -2.01 -1.26
CA ILE A 71 -10.35 -0.73 -0.89
C ILE A 71 -10.40 0.24 -2.08
N LEU A 72 -9.30 0.35 -2.82
CA LEU A 72 -9.24 1.23 -3.98
C LEU A 72 -9.96 0.60 -5.19
N LEU A 73 -10.42 -0.65 -5.13
CA LEU A 73 -11.11 -1.34 -6.22
C LEU A 73 -10.31 -1.29 -7.54
N ILE A 74 -9.03 -1.66 -7.47
CA ILE A 74 -8.11 -1.66 -8.61
C ILE A 74 -7.48 -3.03 -8.83
N ASN A 75 -6.94 -3.25 -10.03
CA ASN A 75 -6.11 -4.42 -10.31
C ASN A 75 -4.67 -4.19 -9.84
N LEU A 76 -3.99 -5.28 -9.47
CA LEU A 76 -2.60 -5.22 -9.01
C LEU A 76 -1.67 -4.64 -10.08
N GLU A 77 -1.94 -4.93 -11.35
CA GLU A 77 -1.23 -4.39 -12.52
C GLU A 77 -1.19 -2.87 -12.52
N LYS A 78 -2.29 -2.21 -12.13
CA LYS A 78 -2.37 -0.74 -12.12
C LYS A 78 -1.48 -0.11 -11.04
N ILE A 79 -1.15 -0.86 -9.99
CA ILE A 79 -0.23 -0.43 -8.93
C ILE A 79 1.23 -0.60 -9.39
N LEU A 80 1.50 -1.57 -10.25
CA LEU A 80 2.84 -1.92 -10.74
C LEU A 80 3.22 -1.20 -12.04
N GLU A 81 2.28 -0.48 -12.64
CA GLU A 81 2.47 0.22 -13.91
C GLU A 81 3.53 1.33 -13.77
N ARG A 82 4.52 1.31 -14.68
CA ARG A 82 5.51 2.36 -14.84
C ARG A 82 4.96 3.34 -15.87
N GLU A 83 4.72 4.58 -15.46
CA GLU A 83 4.46 5.70 -16.38
C GLU A 83 5.77 6.26 -16.94
#